data_AF-A0A2D2DR77-F1
#
_entry.id   AF-A0A2D2DR77-F1
#
_cell.length_a   1.000
_cell.length_b   1.000
_cell.length_c   1.000
_cell.angle_alpha   90.00
_cell.angle_beta   90.00
_cell.angle_gamma   90.00
#
_symmetry.space_group_name_H-M   'P 1'
#
loop_
_entity.id
_entity.type
_entity.pdbx_description
1 polymer ?
#
loop_
_entity_poly.entity_id
_entity_poly.type
_entity_poly.pdbx_seq_one_letter_code
_entity_poly.pdbx_strand_id
1 'polypeptide(L)'
;MKDDKIEHGALLIRYADGSVGASKITSGIHDEVKMRADIAPGDKIIGYIHSHTYDDVVDQRLPSRHDFETAAELRKNPHADPHLLLYILDMKTNSVYEYHSGQGPSTKQVGPNITKDVIKP
;
A
#
# COMPACT_ATOMS: atom_id res chain seq x y z
N MET A 1 8.02 7.76 24.89
CA MET A 1 6.66 7.73 24.30
C MET A 1 6.83 7.11 22.94
N LYS A 2 6.19 5.97 22.68
CA LYS A 2 6.26 5.35 21.35
C LYS A 2 5.50 6.25 20.37
N ASP A 3 6.08 6.42 19.20
CA ASP A 3 5.47 7.04 18.02
C ASP A 3 4.33 6.16 17.45
N ASP A 4 3.37 5.75 18.30
CA ASP A 4 2.30 4.78 18.00
C ASP A 4 1.28 5.28 16.96
N LYS A 5 1.55 6.40 16.28
CA LYS A 5 0.69 7.02 15.26
C LYS A 5 1.39 7.34 13.95
N ILE A 6 2.69 7.01 13.83
CA ILE A 6 3.41 7.24 12.58
C ILE A 6 3.18 6.06 11.66
N GLU A 7 2.52 6.34 10.54
CA GLU A 7 2.34 5.41 9.44
C GLU A 7 3.39 5.68 8.37
N HIS A 8 3.72 4.63 7.64
CA HIS A 8 4.71 4.62 6.57
C HIS A 8 4.05 4.16 5.28
N GLY A 9 4.57 4.62 4.15
CA GLY A 9 4.10 4.16 2.85
C GLY A 9 5.15 4.26 1.77
N ALA A 10 5.01 3.42 0.74
CA ALA A 10 5.82 3.47 -0.46
C ALA A 10 5.02 2.99 -1.67
N LEU A 11 5.29 3.57 -2.84
CA LEU A 11 4.77 3.08 -4.11
C LEU A 11 5.61 1.88 -4.56
N LEU A 12 4.96 0.90 -5.18
CA LEU A 12 5.59 -0.22 -5.86
C LEU A 12 5.62 0.08 -7.35
N ILE A 13 6.80 0.02 -7.93
CA ILE A 13 7.06 0.45 -9.31
C ILE A 13 7.61 -0.73 -10.08
N ARG A 14 6.97 -1.03 -11.22
CA ARG A 14 7.56 -1.88 -12.24
C ARG A 14 8.34 -0.98 -13.19
N TYR A 15 9.64 -1.21 -13.29
CA TYR A 15 10.49 -0.46 -14.19
C TYR A 15 10.36 -0.98 -15.62
N ALA A 16 10.77 -0.18 -16.59
CA ALA A 16 10.69 -0.52 -18.02
C ALA A 16 11.44 -1.81 -18.39
N ASP A 17 12.47 -2.20 -17.62
CA ASP A 17 13.20 -3.46 -17.79
C ASP A 17 12.48 -4.70 -17.21
N GLY A 18 11.30 -4.50 -16.62
CA GLY A 18 10.47 -5.53 -16.00
C GLY A 18 10.80 -5.82 -14.54
N SER A 19 11.86 -5.24 -13.98
CA SER A 19 12.17 -5.35 -12.56
C SER A 19 11.15 -4.59 -11.70
N VAL A 20 11.05 -4.95 -10.42
CA VAL A 20 10.14 -4.30 -9.47
C VAL A 20 10.95 -3.72 -8.33
N GLY A 21 10.67 -2.47 -8.00
CA GLY A 21 11.24 -1.76 -6.85
C GLY A 21 10.19 -0.98 -6.09
N ALA A 22 10.65 -0.29 -5.05
CA ALA A 22 9.83 0.59 -4.23
C ALA A 22 10.32 2.04 -4.34
N SER A 23 9.40 2.99 -4.25
CA SER A 23 9.76 4.40 -4.04
C SER A 23 10.43 4.59 -2.68
N LYS A 24 10.94 5.80 -2.44
CA LYS A 24 11.34 6.21 -1.10
C LYS A 24 10.16 6.04 -0.13
N ILE A 25 10.43 5.49 1.06
CA ILE A 25 9.46 5.39 2.14
C ILE A 25 9.15 6.81 2.64
N THR A 26 7.87 7.14 2.69
CA THR A 26 7.35 8.35 3.33
C THR A 26 6.69 7.99 4.65
N SER A 27 6.65 8.96 5.57
CA SER A 27 6.02 8.80 6.88
C SER A 27 5.08 9.97 7.16
N GLY A 28 4.00 9.71 7.88
CA GLY A 28 3.01 10.72 8.26
C GLY A 28 2.27 10.28 9.52
N ILE A 29 1.50 11.20 10.10
CA ILE A 29 0.49 10.80 11.08
C ILE A 29 -0.65 10.06 10.35
N HIS A 30 -1.45 9.30 11.11
CA HIS A 30 -2.58 8.52 10.60
C HIS A 30 -3.35 9.23 9.48
N ASP A 31 -3.55 8.57 8.34
CA ASP A 31 -4.23 9.10 7.14
C ASP A 31 -3.55 10.32 6.45
N GLU A 32 -2.29 10.64 6.76
CA GLU A 32 -1.56 11.76 6.13
C GLU A 32 -0.32 11.34 5.32
N VAL A 33 -0.16 10.04 5.07
CA VAL A 33 0.99 9.51 4.31
C VAL A 33 0.88 9.83 2.82
N LYS A 34 1.60 10.87 2.37
CA LYS A 34 1.64 11.27 0.95
C LYS A 34 2.78 10.59 0.22
N MET A 35 2.49 9.49 -0.46
CA MET A 35 3.45 8.78 -1.31
C MET A 35 3.64 9.46 -2.66
N ARG A 36 4.88 9.55 -3.14
CA ARG A 36 5.23 10.14 -4.44
C ARG A 36 6.45 9.43 -5.02
N ALA A 37 6.52 9.36 -6.35
CA ALA A 37 7.70 8.93 -7.07
C ALA A 37 7.78 9.67 -8.41
N ASP A 38 8.99 9.96 -8.85
CA ASP A 38 9.26 10.39 -10.22
C ASP A 38 9.22 9.14 -11.09
N ILE A 39 8.33 9.12 -12.08
CA ILE A 39 8.11 7.95 -12.94
C ILE A 39 8.70 8.23 -14.32
N ALA A 40 9.70 7.44 -14.71
CA ALA A 40 10.30 7.56 -16.03
C ALA A 40 9.36 6.99 -17.12
N PRO A 41 9.52 7.39 -18.39
CA PRO A 41 8.77 6.77 -19.49
C PRO A 41 9.00 5.26 -19.54
N GLY A 42 7.90 4.50 -19.56
CA GLY A 42 7.93 3.02 -19.56
C GLY A 42 7.79 2.39 -18.17
N ASP A 43 8.05 3.14 -17.10
CA ASP A 43 7.79 2.68 -15.73
C ASP A 43 6.30 2.76 -15.39
N LYS A 44 5.86 1.93 -14.46
CA LYS A 44 4.47 1.84 -14.04
C LYS A 44 4.33 1.69 -12.53
N ILE A 45 3.44 2.46 -11.92
CA ILE A 45 3.03 2.25 -10.52
C ILE A 45 2.07 1.06 -10.50
N ILE A 46 2.48 -0.05 -9.90
CA ILE A 46 1.71 -1.30 -9.87
C ILE A 46 0.98 -1.52 -8.55
N GLY A 47 1.27 -0.70 -7.54
CA GLY A 47 0.62 -0.76 -6.25
C GLY A 47 1.27 0.17 -5.24
N TYR A 48 0.85 0.07 -3.99
CA TYR A 48 1.51 0.71 -2.87
C TYR A 48 1.36 -0.13 -1.61
N ILE A 49 2.31 0.04 -0.70
CA ILE A 49 2.25 -0.51 0.65
C ILE A 49 2.08 0.62 1.65
N HIS A 50 1.23 0.40 2.65
CA HIS A 50 0.98 1.34 3.73
C HIS A 50 0.90 0.58 5.06
N SER A 51 1.54 1.12 6.10
CA SER A 51 1.54 0.51 7.42
C SER A 51 0.40 1.05 8.27
N HIS A 52 -0.36 0.17 8.91
CA HIS A 52 -1.30 0.55 9.96
C HIS A 52 -0.64 0.37 11.33
N THR A 53 -0.70 1.41 12.14
CA THR A 53 -0.13 1.42 13.49
C THR A 53 -0.90 0.50 14.45
N TYR A 54 -0.34 0.24 15.62
CA TYR A 54 -1.01 -0.58 16.64
C TYR A 54 -2.28 0.11 17.18
N ASP A 55 -3.43 -0.54 17.03
CA ASP A 55 -4.69 -0.20 17.69
C ASP A 55 -5.38 -1.51 18.14
N ASP A 56 -5.94 -1.52 19.36
CA ASP A 56 -6.60 -2.69 19.94
C ASP A 56 -8.10 -2.77 19.64
N VAL A 57 -8.68 -1.69 19.13
CA VAL A 57 -10.12 -1.57 18.85
C VAL A 57 -10.40 -1.73 17.36
N VAL A 58 -9.46 -1.34 16.50
CA VAL A 58 -9.60 -1.40 15.03
C VAL A 58 -8.85 -2.61 14.48
N ASP A 59 -9.46 -3.31 13.51
CA ASP A 59 -8.78 -4.36 12.75
C ASP A 59 -7.87 -3.74 11.69
N GLN A 60 -6.62 -3.49 12.07
CA GLN A 60 -5.56 -2.84 11.27
C GLN A 60 -5.03 -3.70 10.09
N ARG A 61 -5.70 -4.81 9.81
CA ARG A 61 -5.45 -5.60 8.60
C ARG A 61 -6.27 -5.08 7.43
N LEU A 62 -7.40 -4.42 7.71
CA LEU A 62 -8.36 -3.95 6.72
C LEU A 62 -8.00 -2.54 6.22
N PRO A 63 -8.07 -2.27 4.90
CA PRO A 63 -7.91 -0.92 4.37
C PRO A 63 -8.89 0.07 4.98
N SER A 64 -8.40 1.26 5.32
CA SER A 64 -9.22 2.38 5.76
C SER A 64 -9.93 3.04 4.57
N ARG A 65 -10.84 3.98 4.84
CA ARG A 65 -11.40 4.83 3.77
C ARG A 65 -10.30 5.60 3.04
N HIS A 66 -9.30 6.08 3.76
CA HIS A 66 -8.19 6.87 3.21
C HIS A 66 -7.33 6.04 2.26
N ASP A 67 -7.15 4.75 2.54
CA ASP A 67 -6.47 3.84 1.62
C ASP A 67 -7.18 3.80 0.25
N PHE A 68 -8.50 3.66 0.23
CA PHE A 68 -9.25 3.66 -1.04
C PHE A 68 -9.22 5.01 -1.75
N GLU A 69 -9.25 6.12 -1.02
CA GLU A 69 -9.09 7.46 -1.60
C GLU A 69 -7.70 7.64 -2.21
N THR A 70 -6.64 7.18 -1.53
CA THR A 70 -5.27 7.16 -2.04
C THR A 70 -5.15 6.33 -3.31
N ALA A 71 -5.72 5.12 -3.32
CA ALA A 71 -5.77 4.28 -4.51
C ALA A 71 -6.51 4.96 -5.67
N ALA A 72 -7.64 5.62 -5.40
CA ALA A 72 -8.42 6.33 -6.40
C ALA A 72 -7.64 7.51 -7.00
N GLU A 73 -6.89 8.26 -6.18
CA GLU A 73 -6.01 9.32 -6.67
C GLU A 73 -4.84 8.76 -7.50
N LEU A 74 -4.21 7.68 -7.05
CA LEU A 74 -3.12 7.05 -7.81
C LEU A 74 -3.58 6.58 -9.19
N ARG A 75 -4.80 6.06 -9.35
CA ARG A 75 -5.34 5.68 -10.66
C ARG A 75 -5.51 6.81 -11.66
N LYS A 76 -5.60 8.06 -11.20
CA LYS A 76 -5.66 9.23 -12.08
C LYS A 76 -4.30 9.51 -12.72
N ASN A 77 -3.21 8.95 -12.17
CA ASN A 77 -1.89 9.05 -12.77
C ASN A 77 -1.83 8.19 -14.05
N PRO A 78 -1.45 8.75 -15.21
CA PRO A 78 -1.37 8.00 -16.47
C PRO A 78 -0.34 6.86 -16.44
N HIS A 79 0.60 6.87 -15.48
CA HIS A 79 1.58 5.80 -15.27
C HIS A 79 1.13 4.76 -14.25
N ALA A 80 -0.07 4.86 -13.66
CA ALA A 80 -0.57 3.85 -12.74
C ALA A 80 -1.20 2.67 -13.49
N ASP A 81 -1.04 1.48 -12.93
CA ASP A 81 -1.80 0.31 -13.36
C ASP A 81 -3.28 0.47 -12.97
N PRO A 82 -4.24 0.29 -13.90
CA PRO A 82 -5.66 0.34 -13.55
C PRO A 82 -6.05 -0.71 -12.50
N HIS A 83 -5.29 -1.81 -12.41
CA HIS A 83 -5.44 -2.88 -11.43
C HIS A 83 -4.44 -2.80 -10.28
N LEU A 84 -3.96 -1.60 -9.93
CA LEU A 84 -2.97 -1.42 -8.86
C LEU A 84 -3.35 -2.17 -7.58
N LEU A 85 -2.37 -2.72 -6.90
CA LEU A 85 -2.57 -3.46 -5.67
C LEU A 85 -2.36 -2.55 -4.46
N LEU A 86 -3.11 -2.82 -3.39
CA LEU A 86 -2.93 -2.20 -2.09
C LEU A 86 -2.39 -3.26 -1.14
N TYR A 87 -1.31 -2.93 -0.44
CA TYR A 87 -0.75 -3.78 0.61
C TYR A 87 -0.85 -3.07 1.96
N ILE A 88 -1.47 -3.73 2.93
CA ILE A 88 -1.51 -3.26 4.32
C ILE A 88 -0.48 -4.03 5.13
N LEU A 89 0.48 -3.30 5.71
CA LEU A 89 1.40 -3.83 6.72
C LEU A 89 0.78 -3.58 8.10
N ASP A 90 0.27 -4.65 8.71
CA ASP A 90 -0.20 -4.62 10.09
C ASP A 90 1.00 -4.67 11.04
N MET A 91 1.30 -3.54 11.68
CA MET A 91 2.43 -3.42 12.60
C MET A 91 2.23 -4.21 13.90
N LYS A 92 1.00 -4.63 14.23
CA LYS A 92 0.73 -5.49 15.41
C LYS A 92 1.27 -6.90 15.20
N THR A 93 1.09 -7.45 14.01
CA THR A 93 1.47 -8.82 13.67
C THR A 93 2.69 -8.92 12.77
N ASN A 94 3.22 -7.79 12.29
CA ASN A 94 4.23 -7.72 11.23
C ASN A 94 3.85 -8.55 10.00
N SER A 95 2.56 -8.55 9.67
CA SER A 95 2.02 -9.27 8.51
C SER A 95 1.56 -8.31 7.43
N VAL A 96 1.68 -8.73 6.18
CA VAL A 96 1.24 -7.98 5.00
C VAL A 96 0.03 -8.64 4.37
N TYR A 97 -0.99 -7.84 4.06
CA TYR A 97 -2.25 -8.28 3.45
C TYR A 97 -2.45 -7.57 2.11
N GLU A 98 -2.82 -8.32 1.07
CA GLU A 98 -3.03 -7.79 -0.28
C GLU A 98 -4.51 -7.52 -0.57
N TYR A 99 -4.78 -6.43 -1.28
CA TYR A 99 -6.09 -6.01 -1.70
C TYR A 99 -6.09 -5.54 -3.15
N HIS A 100 -7.14 -5.88 -3.88
CA HIS A 100 -7.45 -5.17 -5.12
C HIS A 100 -8.00 -3.81 -4.75
N SER A 101 -7.24 -2.77 -5.06
CA SER A 101 -7.56 -1.41 -4.67
C SER A 101 -8.89 -0.89 -5.25
N GLY A 102 -9.52 -1.63 -6.18
CA GLY A 102 -10.76 -1.27 -6.89
C GLY A 102 -12.02 -1.80 -6.24
N GLN A 103 -11.87 -2.66 -5.24
CA GLN A 103 -12.95 -3.05 -4.35
C GLN A 103 -13.07 -1.91 -3.33
N GLY A 104 -14.23 -1.26 -3.21
CA GLY A 104 -14.40 -0.14 -2.27
C GLY A 104 -14.31 -0.57 -0.79
N PRO A 105 -14.49 0.37 0.16
CA PRO A 105 -14.41 0.13 1.61
C PRO A 105 -15.42 -0.87 2.19
N SER A 106 -16.25 -1.48 1.36
CA SER A 106 -17.21 -2.51 1.76
C SER A 106 -16.59 -3.89 1.93
N THR A 107 -15.31 -4.10 1.60
CA THR A 107 -14.62 -5.36 1.85
C THR A 107 -14.39 -5.54 3.35
N LYS A 108 -15.40 -6.05 4.07
CA LYS A 108 -15.28 -6.49 5.47
C LYS A 108 -14.42 -7.75 5.64
N GLN A 109 -13.74 -8.19 4.58
CA GLN A 109 -12.95 -9.40 4.54
C GLN A 109 -11.46 -9.03 4.51
N VAL A 110 -10.70 -9.64 5.40
CA VAL A 110 -9.24 -9.56 5.39
C VAL A 110 -8.72 -10.23 4.12
N GLY A 111 -7.84 -9.53 3.40
CA GLY A 111 -7.19 -10.03 2.20
C GLY A 111 -6.25 -11.20 2.49
N PRO A 112 -5.72 -11.86 1.45
CA PRO A 112 -4.70 -12.89 1.64
C PRO A 112 -3.47 -12.32 2.37
N ASN A 113 -2.97 -13.07 3.36
CA ASN A 113 -1.71 -12.76 4.04
C ASN A 113 -0.55 -13.25 3.18
N ILE A 114 0.23 -12.32 2.64
CA ILE A 114 1.33 -12.57 1.70
C ILE A 114 2.71 -12.44 2.35
N THR A 115 2.80 -12.34 3.69
CA THR A 115 4.05 -12.10 4.43
C THR A 115 5.14 -13.12 4.11
N LYS A 116 4.74 -14.34 3.74
CA LYS A 116 5.63 -15.46 3.44
C LYS A 116 5.60 -15.85 1.97
N ASP A 117 4.96 -15.05 1.12
CA ASP A 117 4.95 -15.32 -0.30
C ASP A 117 6.36 -15.12 -0.83
N VAL A 118 6.93 -16.19 -1.37
CA VAL A 118 8.24 -16.17 -2.01
C VAL A 118 7.99 -16.46 -3.47
N ILE A 119 8.49 -15.60 -4.35
CA ILE A 119 8.62 -15.95 -5.76
C ILE A 119 9.66 -17.07 -5.81
N LYS A 120 9.21 -18.30 -6.05
CA LYS A 120 10.12 -19.39 -6.37
C LYS A 120 10.77 -19.03 -7.71
N PRO A 121 12.12 -19.03 -7.80
CA PRO A 121 12.82 -18.76 -9.05
C PRO A 121 12.47 -19.78 -10.14
#